data_AF-A0A846MRM8-F1
#
_entry.id   AF-A0A846MRM8-F1
#
_cell.length_a   1.000
_cell.length_b   1.000
_cell.length_c   1.000
_cell.angle_alpha   90.00
_cell.angle_beta   90.00
_cell.angle_gamma   90.00
#
_symmetry.space_group_name_H-M   'P 1'
#
loop_
_entity.id
_entity.type
_entity.pdbx_description
1 polymer ?
#
loop_
_entity_poly.entity_id
_entity_poly.type
_entity_poly.pdbx_seq_one_letter_code
_entity_poly.pdbx_strand_id
1 'polypeptide(L)'
;MLRYRMFCVLLGLMLVSGVASAQSSKYESIFTQAVQYTDAQQWAEAARLWAQLRLSAPDNPYEVEAYYFSALCAFRMEQYDDAEALLLNILNRITPWERVDEVFYLLANIAFEKQEDPLAFRYIEKINNIELHNAANNMKGYYLQSRPRKVLENLLSLYPDDLFLAQIFVNHLAKYARDVEDIALMKRLIAKYDLNVPESVAIEVVRPRSDTLYAVFFYNFGLNALKSGDTLTYRKQMMYSPGAAVFWGAKAAEAITDSLGKRWVLVAYDWQKVKDSLLVWAEYGEFAFTDLIIASPEPDALMRQLRLAEHLGVPLLQVFNNDEHLAALPLSILMQPPAIYEARAVADFLTQKMKTQGILLYTEEMVAEAQKKVEQLRAEGINITARQLKTEDLPNLSTLLNEWGIASAQFVYCLSNSQLFEKLILQYWKDKALNNLLLVPEAWLLHGHLEAAVLSSMPIYFIAPHFCPFNTKEPFLEKFNWWAYRIAHRGNYRQPPVQAYLTYDALRLLGHALKDDAATGWLSLAGEVPSATTLRPYLFKKEKKGGLVNTFVPILKYEAEKIQIVNYPVKN
;
A
#
# COMPACT_ATOMS: atom_id res chain seq x y z
N MET A 1 -18.65 -19.66 36.27
CA MET A 1 -19.01 -20.34 37.53
C MET A 1 -19.36 -19.35 38.67
N LEU A 2 -20.13 -18.27 38.43
CA LEU A 2 -20.51 -17.32 39.49
C LEU A 2 -21.97 -16.81 39.43
N ARG A 3 -22.87 -17.47 38.69
CA ARG A 3 -24.22 -16.93 38.41
C ARG A 3 -25.42 -17.74 38.91
N TYR A 4 -25.23 -18.90 39.53
CA TYR A 4 -26.36 -19.75 39.98
C TYR A 4 -26.75 -19.57 41.46
N ARG A 5 -26.09 -18.68 42.21
CA ARG A 5 -26.38 -18.49 43.65
C ARG A 5 -27.52 -17.51 43.96
N MET A 6 -28.03 -16.79 42.96
CA MET A 6 -29.08 -15.77 43.15
C MET A 6 -30.48 -16.31 42.80
N PHE A 7 -30.76 -17.59 43.10
CA PHE A 7 -32.07 -18.20 42.83
C PHE A 7 -32.79 -18.71 44.10
N CYS A 8 -32.19 -18.62 45.30
CA CYS A 8 -32.69 -19.36 46.48
C CYS A 8 -33.16 -18.53 47.69
N VAL A 9 -33.33 -17.20 47.64
CA VAL A 9 -33.53 -16.43 48.91
C VAL A 9 -34.87 -15.68 49.05
N LEU A 10 -35.76 -15.64 48.05
CA LEU A 10 -36.94 -14.74 48.11
C LEU A 10 -38.30 -15.43 47.91
N LEU A 11 -38.46 -16.65 48.41
CA LEU A 11 -39.75 -17.37 48.36
C LEU A 11 -40.08 -18.05 49.70
N GLY A 12 -40.02 -17.28 50.78
CA GLY A 12 -40.33 -17.76 52.12
C GLY A 12 -40.98 -16.68 52.95
N LEU A 13 -42.27 -16.40 52.71
CA LEU A 13 -43.24 -15.88 53.69
C LEU A 13 -44.57 -15.58 52.99
N MET A 14 -45.51 -16.51 53.00
CA MET A 14 -46.95 -16.28 53.23
C MET A 14 -47.62 -17.64 53.43
N LEU A 15 -48.04 -17.90 54.67
CA LEU A 15 -48.91 -19.00 55.03
C LEU A 15 -50.21 -18.45 55.61
N VAL A 16 -51.25 -19.28 55.46
CA VAL A 16 -52.61 -19.26 56.05
C VAL A 16 -53.62 -18.46 55.21
N SER A 17 -54.57 -19.09 54.50
CA SER A 17 -55.70 -19.83 55.08
C SER A 17 -56.46 -20.67 54.02
N GLY A 18 -56.96 -21.85 54.40
CA GLY A 18 -58.27 -22.35 53.91
C GLY A 18 -58.31 -23.42 52.81
N VAL A 19 -58.30 -24.69 53.23
CA VAL A 19 -59.02 -25.86 52.64
C VAL A 19 -58.92 -26.06 51.11
N ALA A 20 -57.72 -26.37 50.61
CA ALA A 20 -57.49 -27.06 49.33
C ALA A 20 -56.18 -27.88 49.35
N SER A 21 -55.84 -28.53 50.48
CA SER A 21 -54.45 -28.99 50.75
C SER A 21 -54.20 -30.49 50.58
N ALA A 22 -54.65 -31.09 49.47
CA ALA A 22 -54.18 -32.42 49.06
C ALA A 22 -53.66 -32.47 47.60
N GLN A 23 -54.13 -31.58 46.72
CA GLN A 23 -53.65 -31.52 45.33
C GLN A 23 -52.47 -30.56 45.16
N SER A 24 -52.40 -29.49 45.95
CA SER A 24 -51.25 -28.57 45.99
C SER A 24 -49.92 -29.27 46.36
N SER A 25 -49.95 -30.25 47.29
CA SER A 25 -48.74 -31.01 47.67
C SER A 25 -48.23 -31.95 46.58
N LYS A 26 -49.09 -32.38 45.64
CA LYS A 26 -48.70 -33.25 44.53
C LYS A 26 -47.87 -32.50 43.51
N TYR A 27 -48.31 -31.32 43.08
CA TYR A 27 -47.59 -30.51 42.12
C TYR A 27 -46.28 -29.96 42.69
N GLU A 28 -46.29 -29.56 43.97
CA GLU A 28 -45.09 -29.10 44.68
C GLU A 28 -44.00 -30.18 44.72
N SER A 29 -44.35 -31.44 45.03
CA SER A 29 -43.38 -32.55 45.04
C SER A 29 -42.77 -32.83 43.67
N ILE A 30 -43.58 -32.79 42.60
CA ILE A 30 -43.08 -32.98 41.22
C ILE A 30 -42.20 -31.79 40.82
N PHE A 31 -42.59 -30.57 41.19
CA PHE A 31 -41.83 -29.35 40.92
C PHE A 31 -40.45 -29.39 41.60
N THR A 32 -40.40 -29.71 42.90
CA THR A 32 -39.12 -29.83 43.62
C THR A 32 -38.20 -30.87 42.98
N GLN A 33 -38.75 -32.03 42.60
CA GLN A 33 -37.96 -33.06 41.90
C GLN A 33 -37.50 -32.57 40.53
N ALA A 34 -38.37 -31.94 39.74
CA ALA A 34 -38.03 -31.43 38.42
C ALA A 34 -36.90 -30.38 38.49
N VAL A 35 -36.96 -29.48 39.48
CA VAL A 35 -35.87 -28.52 39.77
C VAL A 35 -34.58 -29.26 40.13
N GLN A 36 -34.62 -30.26 41.01
CA GLN A 36 -33.43 -31.05 41.37
C GLN A 36 -32.77 -31.70 40.15
N TYR A 37 -33.57 -32.34 39.27
CA TYR A 37 -33.05 -32.94 38.04
C TYR A 37 -32.51 -31.88 37.05
N THR A 38 -33.14 -30.71 36.99
CA THR A 38 -32.69 -29.57 36.15
C THR A 38 -31.34 -29.03 36.65
N ASP A 39 -31.22 -28.83 37.97
CA ASP A 39 -29.98 -28.36 38.61
C ASP A 39 -28.85 -29.39 38.49
N ALA A 40 -29.20 -30.69 38.53
CA ALA A 40 -28.29 -31.80 38.29
C ALA A 40 -27.97 -32.03 36.80
N GLN A 41 -28.51 -31.22 35.87
CA GLN A 41 -28.35 -31.33 34.42
C GLN A 41 -28.81 -32.67 33.83
N GLN A 42 -29.72 -33.35 34.51
CA GLN A 42 -30.36 -34.59 34.06
C GLN A 42 -31.59 -34.23 33.21
N TRP A 43 -31.32 -33.74 31.99
CA TRP A 43 -32.32 -33.07 31.13
C TRP A 43 -33.48 -33.97 30.72
N ALA A 44 -33.25 -35.26 30.48
CA ALA A 44 -34.29 -36.19 30.06
C ALA A 44 -35.27 -36.50 31.21
N GLU A 45 -34.73 -36.76 32.40
CA GLU A 45 -35.50 -36.98 33.62
C GLU A 45 -36.28 -35.73 34.03
N ALA A 46 -35.62 -34.56 33.96
CA ALA A 46 -36.24 -33.26 34.19
C ALA A 46 -37.38 -33.01 33.21
N ALA A 47 -37.17 -33.20 31.90
CA ALA A 47 -38.18 -33.00 30.86
C ALA A 47 -39.44 -33.84 31.12
N ARG A 48 -39.27 -35.10 31.56
CA ARG A 48 -40.40 -35.98 31.90
C ARG A 48 -41.23 -35.45 33.08
N LEU A 49 -40.59 -34.86 34.08
CA LEU A 49 -41.27 -34.29 35.24
C LEU A 49 -41.92 -32.94 34.90
N TRP A 50 -41.23 -32.07 34.17
CA TRP A 50 -41.80 -30.82 33.66
C TRP A 50 -42.99 -31.06 32.75
N ALA A 51 -42.96 -32.09 31.90
CA ALA A 51 -44.11 -32.45 31.07
C ALA A 51 -45.38 -32.80 31.87
N GLN A 52 -45.24 -33.37 33.07
CA GLN A 52 -46.40 -33.65 33.94
C GLN A 52 -47.01 -32.39 34.54
N LEU A 53 -46.21 -31.33 34.68
CA LEU A 53 -46.64 -30.02 35.19
C LEU A 53 -47.17 -29.08 34.11
N ARG A 54 -47.10 -29.45 32.82
CA ARG A 54 -47.68 -28.66 31.70
C ARG A 54 -49.19 -28.84 31.52
N LEU A 55 -49.83 -29.70 32.32
CA LEU A 55 -51.27 -29.93 32.24
C LEU A 55 -52.02 -28.68 32.71
N SER A 56 -52.84 -28.13 31.83
CA SER A 56 -53.70 -26.98 32.11
C SER A 56 -54.80 -27.42 33.07
N ALA A 57 -54.64 -27.09 34.35
CA ALA A 57 -55.56 -27.43 35.43
C ALA A 57 -55.76 -26.20 36.33
N PRO A 58 -56.99 -25.89 36.77
CA PRO A 58 -57.28 -24.68 37.55
C PRO A 58 -56.40 -24.48 38.80
N ASP A 59 -55.90 -25.57 39.39
CA ASP A 59 -55.12 -25.57 40.63
C ASP A 59 -53.60 -25.82 40.41
N ASN A 60 -53.10 -25.72 39.17
CA ASN A 60 -51.68 -25.91 38.87
C ASN A 60 -50.94 -24.56 38.76
N PRO A 61 -50.25 -24.09 39.82
CA PRO A 61 -49.57 -22.81 39.78
C PRO A 61 -48.25 -22.84 38.99
N TYR A 62 -47.79 -24.02 38.54
CA TYR A 62 -46.47 -24.20 37.92
C TYR A 62 -46.53 -24.40 36.41
N GLU A 63 -47.68 -24.19 35.77
CA GLU A 63 -47.88 -24.47 34.35
C GLU A 63 -46.87 -23.68 33.48
N VAL A 64 -46.70 -22.38 33.73
CA VAL A 64 -45.85 -21.49 32.92
C VAL A 64 -44.37 -21.86 33.07
N GLU A 65 -43.93 -22.08 34.31
CA GLU A 65 -42.60 -22.56 34.64
C GLU A 65 -42.35 -23.91 33.98
N ALA A 66 -43.34 -24.81 33.98
CA ALA A 66 -43.23 -26.12 33.36
C ALA A 66 -43.07 -26.04 31.84
N TYR A 67 -43.75 -25.11 31.16
CA TYR A 67 -43.48 -24.85 29.73
C TYR A 67 -42.07 -24.35 29.50
N TYR A 68 -41.62 -23.36 30.28
CA TYR A 68 -40.30 -22.77 30.13
C TYR A 68 -39.17 -23.77 30.40
N PHE A 69 -39.23 -24.49 31.52
CA PHE A 69 -38.21 -25.48 31.86
C PHE A 69 -38.27 -26.73 30.98
N SER A 70 -39.45 -27.11 30.45
CA SER A 70 -39.54 -28.12 29.40
C SER A 70 -38.79 -27.67 28.13
N ALA A 71 -38.96 -26.41 27.73
CA ALA A 71 -38.24 -25.86 26.58
C ALA A 71 -36.73 -25.79 26.83
N LEU A 72 -36.31 -25.41 28.05
CA LEU A 72 -34.89 -25.42 28.41
C LEU A 72 -34.30 -26.82 28.33
N CYS A 73 -35.01 -27.85 28.81
CA CYS A 73 -34.57 -29.23 28.69
C CYS A 73 -34.48 -29.66 27.23
N ALA A 74 -35.51 -29.37 26.42
CA ALA A 74 -35.51 -29.65 24.98
C ALA A 74 -34.33 -28.97 24.26
N PHE A 75 -34.07 -27.70 24.56
CA PHE A 75 -32.91 -26.96 24.04
C PHE A 75 -31.58 -27.65 24.40
N ARG A 76 -31.42 -28.09 25.65
CA ARG A 76 -30.21 -28.80 26.11
C ARG A 76 -30.04 -30.19 25.51
N MET A 77 -31.12 -30.76 24.99
CA MET A 77 -31.13 -32.02 24.23
C MET A 77 -31.08 -31.79 22.71
N GLU A 78 -30.79 -30.56 22.26
CA GLU A 78 -30.72 -30.16 20.85
C GLU A 78 -32.05 -30.36 20.08
N GLN A 79 -33.17 -30.45 20.81
CA GLN A 79 -34.53 -30.53 20.26
C GLN A 79 -35.09 -29.11 20.05
N TYR A 80 -34.46 -28.38 19.13
CA TYR A 80 -34.70 -26.95 18.95
C TYR A 80 -36.13 -26.60 18.54
N ASP A 81 -36.75 -27.39 17.64
CA ASP A 81 -38.13 -27.15 17.18
C ASP A 81 -39.14 -27.37 18.31
N ASP A 82 -38.95 -28.39 19.13
CA ASP A 82 -39.79 -28.66 20.30
C ASP A 82 -39.63 -27.56 21.35
N ALA A 83 -38.39 -27.12 21.60
CA ALA A 83 -38.10 -26.02 22.51
C ALA A 83 -38.76 -24.71 22.05
N GLU A 84 -38.65 -24.39 20.76
CA GLU A 84 -39.26 -23.20 20.14
C GLU A 84 -40.79 -23.25 20.27
N ALA A 85 -41.42 -24.37 19.92
CA ALA A 85 -42.87 -24.53 20.01
C ALA A 85 -43.40 -24.34 21.44
N LEU A 86 -42.67 -24.83 22.44
CA LEU A 86 -43.01 -24.66 23.86
C LEU A 86 -42.93 -23.20 24.31
N LEU A 87 -41.88 -22.47 23.89
CA LEU A 87 -41.71 -21.05 24.24
C LEU A 87 -42.73 -20.15 23.54
N LEU A 88 -43.03 -20.42 22.27
CA LEU A 88 -44.08 -19.72 21.54
C LEU A 88 -45.46 -19.94 22.17
N ASN A 89 -45.71 -21.09 22.81
CA ASN A 89 -46.94 -21.34 23.55
C ASN A 89 -47.10 -20.37 24.73
N ILE A 90 -46.02 -20.13 25.48
CA ILE A 90 -46.00 -19.16 26.59
C ILE A 90 -46.39 -17.77 26.06
N LEU A 91 -45.74 -17.30 24.98
CA LEU A 91 -46.00 -15.98 24.40
C LEU A 91 -47.45 -15.83 23.90
N ASN A 92 -47.99 -16.88 23.27
CA ASN A 92 -49.31 -16.81 22.63
C ASN A 92 -50.49 -17.03 23.59
N ARG A 93 -50.29 -17.75 24.70
CA ARG A 93 -51.41 -18.21 25.55
C ARG A 93 -51.30 -17.80 27.01
N ILE A 94 -50.11 -17.45 27.51
CA ILE A 94 -49.82 -17.37 28.94
C ILE A 94 -49.16 -16.04 29.35
N THR A 95 -49.49 -14.95 28.66
CA THR A 95 -49.03 -13.58 29.00
C THR A 95 -50.09 -12.88 29.86
N PRO A 96 -49.75 -12.22 31.00
CA PRO A 96 -48.43 -11.71 31.41
C PRO A 96 -47.64 -12.64 32.36
N TRP A 97 -46.47 -13.11 31.92
CA TRP A 97 -45.46 -13.76 32.79
C TRP A 97 -44.29 -12.80 33.05
N GLU A 98 -43.90 -12.65 34.31
CA GLU A 98 -42.88 -11.66 34.74
C GLU A 98 -41.49 -11.92 34.13
N ARG A 99 -41.22 -13.16 33.66
CA ARG A 99 -39.95 -13.58 33.08
C ARG A 99 -39.98 -13.71 31.55
N VAL A 100 -40.87 -12.97 30.87
CA VAL A 100 -41.00 -13.02 29.40
C VAL A 100 -39.69 -12.71 28.65
N ASP A 101 -38.83 -11.86 29.22
CA ASP A 101 -37.52 -11.56 28.66
C ASP A 101 -36.59 -12.79 28.60
N GLU A 102 -36.75 -13.74 29.52
CA GLU A 102 -36.01 -15.00 29.48
C GLU A 102 -36.51 -15.94 28.36
N VAL A 103 -37.80 -15.86 28.04
CA VAL A 103 -38.39 -16.59 26.89
C VAL A 103 -37.74 -16.08 25.60
N PHE A 104 -37.69 -14.76 25.41
CA PHE A 104 -37.03 -14.16 24.25
C PHE A 104 -35.53 -14.45 24.20
N TYR A 105 -34.85 -14.45 25.34
CA TYR A 105 -33.44 -14.84 25.42
C TYR A 105 -33.21 -16.28 24.93
N LEU A 106 -34.03 -17.23 25.37
CA LEU A 106 -33.89 -18.64 24.95
C LEU A 106 -34.31 -18.84 23.49
N LEU A 107 -35.35 -18.14 23.01
CA LEU A 107 -35.74 -18.13 21.59
C LEU A 107 -34.62 -17.57 20.68
N ALA A 108 -33.94 -16.51 21.11
CA ALA A 108 -32.78 -15.99 20.38
C ALA A 108 -31.65 -17.03 20.29
N ASN A 109 -31.41 -17.77 21.38
CA ASN A 109 -30.41 -18.83 21.42
C ASN A 109 -30.74 -19.96 20.44
N ILE A 110 -32.01 -20.42 20.45
CA ILE A 110 -32.53 -21.42 19.51
C ILE A 110 -32.35 -20.95 18.07
N ALA A 111 -32.73 -19.70 17.76
CA ALA A 111 -32.60 -19.16 16.41
C ALA A 111 -31.14 -19.10 15.94
N PHE A 112 -30.18 -18.79 16.82
CA PHE A 112 -28.75 -18.84 16.46
C PHE A 112 -28.25 -20.26 16.19
N GLU A 113 -28.67 -21.25 16.97
CA GLU A 113 -28.33 -22.67 16.74
C GLU A 113 -28.87 -23.14 15.38
N LYS A 114 -30.10 -22.73 15.03
CA LYS A 114 -30.73 -22.98 13.73
C LYS A 114 -30.14 -22.15 12.58
N GLN A 115 -29.17 -21.26 12.85
CA GLN A 115 -28.58 -20.31 11.89
C GLN A 115 -29.59 -19.32 11.29
N GLU A 116 -30.69 -19.08 12.00
CA GLU A 116 -31.72 -18.10 11.65
C GLU A 116 -31.35 -16.73 12.26
N ASP A 117 -30.14 -16.24 11.94
CA ASP A 117 -29.53 -15.09 12.62
C ASP A 117 -30.45 -13.83 12.65
N PRO A 118 -31.18 -13.43 11.57
CA PRO A 118 -32.10 -12.29 11.65
C PRO A 118 -33.27 -12.51 12.63
N LEU A 119 -33.76 -13.75 12.77
CA LEU A 119 -34.82 -14.06 13.73
C LEU A 119 -34.30 -13.94 15.16
N ALA A 120 -33.07 -14.38 15.42
CA ALA A 120 -32.43 -14.23 16.72
C ALA A 120 -32.35 -12.75 17.14
N PHE A 121 -31.96 -11.85 16.22
CA PHE A 121 -31.92 -10.41 16.49
C PHE A 121 -33.30 -9.84 16.86
N ARG A 122 -34.36 -10.27 16.15
CA ARG A 122 -35.73 -9.85 16.45
C ARG A 122 -36.18 -10.27 17.84
N TYR A 123 -35.75 -11.43 18.34
CA TYR A 123 -36.03 -11.83 19.72
C TYR A 123 -35.22 -11.01 20.73
N ILE A 124 -33.95 -10.72 20.45
CA ILE A 124 -33.12 -9.89 21.34
C ILE A 124 -33.68 -8.48 21.49
N GLU A 125 -34.22 -7.89 20.42
CA GLU A 125 -34.90 -6.58 20.44
C GLU A 125 -36.12 -6.53 21.37
N LYS A 126 -36.70 -7.69 21.73
CA LYS A 126 -37.85 -7.77 22.65
C LYS A 126 -37.45 -7.86 24.13
N ILE A 127 -36.16 -8.04 24.43
CA ILE A 127 -35.64 -8.17 25.79
C ILE A 127 -35.48 -6.78 26.40
N ASN A 128 -36.26 -6.47 27.45
CA ASN A 128 -36.21 -5.17 28.13
C ASN A 128 -35.25 -5.16 29.32
N ASN A 129 -35.05 -6.32 29.95
CA ASN A 129 -34.10 -6.50 31.05
C ASN A 129 -32.67 -6.28 30.56
N ILE A 130 -32.01 -5.26 31.11
CA ILE A 130 -30.66 -4.85 30.69
C ILE A 130 -29.60 -5.93 30.88
N GLU A 131 -29.70 -6.76 31.94
CA GLU A 131 -28.74 -7.82 32.20
C GLU A 131 -28.88 -8.96 31.17
N LEU A 132 -30.10 -9.35 30.84
CA LEU A 132 -30.40 -10.33 29.80
C LEU A 132 -30.04 -9.81 28.41
N HIS A 133 -30.29 -8.53 28.14
CA HIS A 133 -29.90 -7.90 26.88
C HIS A 133 -28.37 -7.91 26.72
N ASN A 134 -27.61 -7.59 27.77
CA ASN A 134 -26.16 -7.70 27.77
C ASN A 134 -25.68 -9.15 27.61
N ALA A 135 -26.34 -10.11 28.24
CA ALA A 135 -26.06 -11.53 28.04
C ALA A 135 -26.34 -11.97 26.60
N ALA A 136 -27.37 -11.40 25.95
CA ALA A 136 -27.71 -11.67 24.56
C ALA A 136 -26.68 -11.08 23.59
N ASN A 137 -26.08 -9.93 23.92
CA ASN A 137 -24.94 -9.43 23.16
C ASN A 137 -23.74 -10.41 23.24
N ASN A 138 -23.41 -10.93 24.43
CA ASN A 138 -22.38 -11.98 24.52
C ASN A 138 -22.71 -13.23 23.70
N MET A 139 -23.99 -13.60 23.62
CA MET A 139 -24.48 -14.69 22.76
C MET A 139 -24.23 -14.38 21.27
N LYS A 140 -24.49 -13.15 20.79
CA LYS A 140 -24.12 -12.73 19.43
C LYS A 140 -22.63 -12.98 19.18
N GLY A 141 -21.76 -12.56 20.11
CA GLY A 141 -20.31 -12.73 20.00
C GLY A 141 -19.90 -14.19 19.83
N TYR A 142 -20.51 -15.09 20.59
CA TYR A 142 -20.24 -16.53 20.53
C TYR A 142 -20.59 -17.15 19.17
N TYR A 143 -21.79 -16.89 18.65
CA TYR A 143 -22.26 -17.51 17.40
C TYR A 143 -21.70 -16.84 16.14
N LEU A 144 -21.62 -15.50 16.15
CA LEU A 144 -21.30 -14.73 14.94
C LEU A 144 -19.81 -14.70 14.62
N GLN A 145 -18.91 -14.88 15.60
CA GLN A 145 -17.46 -14.89 15.36
C GLN A 145 -16.99 -15.96 14.37
N SER A 146 -17.76 -17.05 14.20
CA SER A 146 -17.49 -18.15 13.28
C SER A 146 -18.30 -18.09 11.99
N ARG A 147 -19.19 -17.09 11.83
CA ARG A 147 -20.02 -16.98 10.63
C ARG A 147 -19.19 -16.49 9.43
N PRO A 148 -19.50 -16.93 8.21
CA PRO A 148 -18.82 -16.44 7.02
C PRO A 148 -18.96 -14.92 6.87
N ARG A 149 -17.91 -14.26 6.33
CA ARG A 149 -17.88 -12.81 6.03
C ARG A 149 -19.19 -12.29 5.43
N LYS A 150 -19.70 -12.97 4.40
CA LYS A 150 -20.91 -12.54 3.66
C LYS A 150 -22.16 -12.51 4.54
N VAL A 151 -22.25 -13.41 5.53
CA VAL A 151 -23.36 -13.42 6.49
C VAL A 151 -23.27 -12.20 7.41
N LEU A 152 -22.08 -11.89 7.94
CA LEU A 152 -21.86 -10.73 8.80
C LEU A 152 -22.12 -9.41 8.06
N GLU A 153 -21.69 -9.31 6.79
CA GLU A 153 -21.94 -8.16 5.92
C GLU A 153 -23.45 -7.94 5.68
N ASN A 154 -24.18 -9.02 5.39
CA ASN A 154 -25.63 -8.97 5.22
C ASN A 154 -26.34 -8.57 6.53
N LEU A 155 -25.94 -9.15 7.66
CA LEU A 155 -26.50 -8.81 8.97
C LEU A 155 -26.25 -7.34 9.32
N LEU A 156 -25.05 -6.82 9.11
CA LEU A 156 -24.75 -5.41 9.37
C LEU A 156 -25.54 -4.47 8.44
N SER A 157 -25.87 -4.93 7.24
CA SER A 157 -26.75 -4.19 6.32
C SER A 157 -28.21 -4.16 6.80
N LEU A 158 -28.68 -5.23 7.46
CA LEU A 158 -30.02 -5.31 8.05
C LEU A 158 -30.13 -4.57 9.40
N TYR A 159 -29.05 -4.58 10.19
CA TYR A 159 -28.98 -3.99 11.53
C TYR A 159 -27.83 -2.96 11.59
N PRO A 160 -27.94 -1.84 10.85
CA PRO A 160 -26.84 -0.90 10.71
C PRO A 160 -26.47 -0.16 11.99
N ASP A 161 -27.37 -0.11 12.98
CA ASP A 161 -27.19 0.61 14.24
C ASP A 161 -26.65 -0.30 15.37
N ASP A 162 -26.49 -1.60 15.13
CA ASP A 162 -25.95 -2.53 16.11
C ASP A 162 -24.42 -2.44 16.17
N LEU A 163 -23.93 -1.59 17.08
CA LEU A 163 -22.50 -1.38 17.30
C LEU A 163 -21.76 -2.66 17.72
N PHE A 164 -22.44 -3.58 18.42
CA PHE A 164 -21.83 -4.83 18.86
C PHE A 164 -21.60 -5.78 17.67
N LEU A 165 -22.56 -5.87 16.76
CA LEU A 165 -22.43 -6.58 15.48
C LEU A 165 -21.31 -5.98 14.62
N ALA A 166 -21.25 -4.65 14.52
CA ALA A 166 -20.20 -3.96 13.78
C ALA A 166 -18.80 -4.28 14.36
N GLN A 167 -18.66 -4.32 15.69
CA GLN A 167 -17.42 -4.73 16.36
C GLN A 167 -17.08 -6.20 16.10
N ILE A 168 -18.06 -7.12 16.15
CA ILE A 168 -17.82 -8.53 15.80
C ILE A 168 -17.29 -8.63 14.37
N PHE A 169 -17.87 -7.89 13.43
CA PHE A 169 -17.42 -7.94 12.05
C PHE A 169 -16.01 -7.37 11.86
N VAL A 170 -15.67 -6.28 12.55
CA VAL A 170 -14.29 -5.75 12.61
C VAL A 170 -13.32 -6.80 13.15
N ASN A 171 -13.65 -7.47 14.25
CA ASN A 171 -12.81 -8.51 14.84
C ASN A 171 -12.66 -9.72 13.91
N HIS A 172 -13.73 -10.09 13.20
CA HIS A 172 -13.69 -11.15 12.20
C HIS A 172 -12.75 -10.78 11.03
N LEU A 173 -12.84 -9.56 10.51
CA LEU A 173 -11.94 -9.08 9.46
C LEU A 173 -10.50 -9.06 9.96
N ALA A 174 -10.25 -8.59 11.19
CA ALA A 174 -8.90 -8.57 11.76
C ALA A 174 -8.27 -9.96 11.90
N LYS A 175 -9.09 -10.99 12.16
CA LYS A 175 -8.63 -12.38 12.35
C LYS A 175 -8.45 -13.14 11.03
N TYR A 176 -9.21 -12.79 9.99
CA TYR A 176 -9.30 -13.60 8.76
C TYR A 176 -9.09 -12.80 7.47
N ALA A 177 -8.60 -11.55 7.53
CA ALA A 177 -8.31 -10.75 6.35
C ALA A 177 -7.34 -11.48 5.41
N ARG A 178 -7.70 -11.55 4.12
CA ARG A 178 -6.88 -12.23 3.09
C ARG A 178 -6.32 -11.28 2.03
N ASP A 179 -6.84 -10.07 1.96
CA ASP A 179 -6.47 -9.07 0.96
C ASP A 179 -6.54 -7.64 1.54
N VAL A 180 -6.11 -6.67 0.74
CA VAL A 180 -6.07 -5.25 1.12
C VAL A 180 -7.49 -4.68 1.24
N GLU A 181 -8.44 -5.22 0.48
CA GLU A 181 -9.84 -4.82 0.51
C GLU A 181 -10.51 -5.10 1.86
N ASP A 182 -10.19 -6.24 2.50
CA ASP A 182 -10.65 -6.59 3.84
C ASP A 182 -10.14 -5.60 4.89
N ILE A 183 -8.85 -5.24 4.83
CA ILE A 183 -8.25 -4.26 5.73
C ILE A 183 -8.88 -2.88 5.53
N ALA A 184 -9.09 -2.48 4.27
CA ALA A 184 -9.75 -1.23 3.92
C ALA A 184 -11.22 -1.19 4.37
N LEU A 185 -11.94 -2.32 4.29
CA LEU A 185 -13.30 -2.45 4.82
C LEU A 185 -13.30 -2.33 6.35
N MET A 186 -12.42 -3.04 7.05
CA MET A 186 -12.29 -2.97 8.50
C MET A 186 -12.08 -1.53 8.98
N LYS A 187 -11.13 -0.80 8.39
CA LYS A 187 -10.86 0.61 8.72
C LYS A 187 -12.07 1.52 8.48
N ARG A 188 -12.79 1.32 7.38
CA ARG A 188 -14.03 2.07 7.10
C ARG A 188 -15.09 1.81 8.16
N LEU A 189 -15.24 0.57 8.62
CA LEU A 189 -16.18 0.21 9.68
C LEU A 189 -15.78 0.86 11.02
N ILE A 190 -14.51 0.76 11.40
CA ILE A 190 -13.97 1.41 12.61
C ILE A 190 -14.27 2.91 12.60
N ALA A 191 -13.95 3.60 11.50
CA ALA A 191 -14.17 5.04 11.39
C ALA A 191 -15.67 5.41 11.32
N LYS A 192 -16.51 4.59 10.67
CA LYS A 192 -17.94 4.86 10.52
C LYS A 192 -18.68 4.74 11.85
N TYR A 193 -18.30 3.77 12.67
CA TYR A 193 -19.02 3.38 13.88
C TYR A 193 -18.28 3.74 15.19
N ASP A 194 -17.14 4.42 15.10
CA ASP A 194 -16.29 4.79 16.24
C ASP A 194 -15.93 3.57 17.13
N LEU A 195 -15.48 2.50 16.47
CA LEU A 195 -15.25 1.20 17.11
C LEU A 195 -13.84 1.08 17.69
N ASN A 196 -13.67 0.10 18.58
CA ASN A 196 -12.35 -0.22 19.11
C ASN A 196 -11.49 -0.90 18.04
N VAL A 197 -10.24 -0.47 17.96
CA VAL A 197 -9.21 -1.09 17.11
C VAL A 197 -8.78 -2.41 17.75
N PRO A 198 -8.84 -3.56 17.04
CA PRO A 198 -8.39 -4.84 17.57
C PRO A 198 -6.89 -4.81 17.92
N GLU A 199 -6.50 -5.36 19.08
CA GLU A 199 -5.12 -5.32 19.59
C GLU A 199 -4.13 -6.16 18.76
N SER A 200 -4.61 -7.17 18.02
CA SER A 200 -3.79 -7.91 17.07
C SER A 200 -4.59 -8.24 15.82
N VAL A 201 -4.07 -7.82 14.68
CA VAL A 201 -4.53 -8.30 13.38
C VAL A 201 -3.71 -9.55 13.11
N ALA A 202 -4.27 -10.72 13.40
CA ALA A 202 -3.67 -11.98 12.98
C ALA A 202 -3.92 -12.10 11.47
N ILE A 203 -3.14 -11.38 10.67
CA ILE A 203 -3.15 -11.59 9.23
C ILE A 203 -2.48 -12.95 9.01
N GLU A 204 -3.29 -14.00 8.86
CA GLU A 204 -2.85 -15.14 8.07
C GLU A 204 -2.62 -14.58 6.66
N VAL A 205 -1.39 -14.16 6.37
CA VAL A 205 -0.97 -13.65 5.08
C VAL A 205 -0.99 -14.81 4.09
N VAL A 206 -2.18 -15.23 3.67
CA VAL A 206 -2.34 -16.04 2.48
C VAL A 206 -2.04 -15.09 1.34
N ARG A 207 -0.77 -15.03 0.91
CA ARG A 207 -0.37 -14.21 -0.25
C ARG A 207 -1.39 -14.48 -1.37
N PRO A 208 -2.08 -13.45 -1.89
CA PRO A 208 -2.93 -13.63 -3.06
C PRO A 208 -2.05 -14.18 -4.20
N ARG A 209 -2.69 -14.94 -5.10
CA ARG A 209 -2.13 -15.71 -6.23
C ARG A 209 -0.66 -15.41 -6.58
N SER A 210 0.12 -16.46 -6.85
CA SER A 210 1.55 -16.41 -7.19
C SER A 210 1.96 -15.50 -8.37
N ASP A 211 1.03 -14.82 -9.03
CA ASP A 211 1.21 -13.94 -10.19
C ASP A 211 1.13 -12.44 -9.90
N THR A 212 0.84 -12.04 -8.65
CA THR A 212 0.62 -10.64 -8.26
C THR A 212 1.74 -10.10 -7.35
N LEU A 213 2.17 -8.85 -7.59
CA LEU A 213 3.13 -8.09 -6.77
C LEU A 213 2.52 -6.77 -6.30
N TYR A 214 2.89 -6.31 -5.10
CA TYR A 214 2.37 -5.04 -4.55
C TYR A 214 3.46 -3.98 -4.45
N ALA A 215 3.21 -2.83 -5.10
CA ALA A 215 4.04 -1.64 -4.99
C ALA A 215 3.33 -0.57 -4.16
N VAL A 216 3.98 -0.12 -3.09
CA VAL A 216 3.44 0.86 -2.15
C VAL A 216 4.07 2.24 -2.38
N PHE A 217 3.22 3.27 -2.41
CA PHE A 217 3.60 4.68 -2.58
C PHE A 217 3.20 5.48 -1.35
N PHE A 218 4.09 6.37 -0.89
CA PHE A 218 3.75 7.38 0.10
C PHE A 218 4.08 8.76 -0.48
N TYR A 219 3.08 9.44 -1.02
CA TYR A 219 3.26 10.76 -1.62
C TYR A 219 2.19 11.73 -1.12
N ASN A 220 2.48 13.01 -1.23
CA ASN A 220 1.47 14.03 -1.07
C ASN A 220 0.61 14.16 -2.34
N PHE A 221 -0.45 13.37 -2.41
CA PHE A 221 -1.43 13.42 -3.51
C PHE A 221 -2.46 14.54 -3.37
N GLY A 222 -2.41 15.32 -2.28
CA GLY A 222 -3.35 16.43 -2.08
C GLY A 222 -4.80 15.98 -1.90
N LEU A 223 -5.04 14.78 -1.33
CA LEU A 223 -6.41 14.25 -1.17
C LEU A 223 -7.29 15.12 -0.27
N ASN A 224 -6.70 16.01 0.52
CA ASN A 224 -7.45 16.98 1.31
C ASN A 224 -8.20 18.01 0.43
N ALA A 225 -7.64 18.40 -0.72
CA ALA A 225 -8.31 19.30 -1.67
C ALA A 225 -9.54 18.65 -2.33
N LEU A 226 -9.53 17.33 -2.52
CA LEU A 226 -10.70 16.57 -2.96
C LEU A 226 -11.85 16.66 -1.94
N LYS A 227 -11.53 16.52 -0.65
CA LYS A 227 -12.53 16.53 0.43
C LYS A 227 -13.22 17.88 0.60
N SER A 228 -12.51 18.97 0.33
CA SER A 228 -13.07 20.33 0.38
C SER A 228 -13.86 20.70 -0.88
N GLY A 229 -14.02 19.78 -1.85
CA GLY A 229 -14.68 20.06 -3.13
C GLY A 229 -13.83 20.86 -4.12
N ASP A 230 -12.58 21.18 -3.78
CA ASP A 230 -11.65 21.93 -4.64
C ASP A 230 -10.97 20.98 -5.64
N THR A 231 -11.78 20.54 -6.60
CA THR A 231 -11.33 19.66 -7.68
C THR A 231 -10.26 20.28 -8.58
N LEU A 232 -10.20 21.61 -8.67
CA LEU A 232 -9.21 22.31 -9.48
C LEU A 232 -7.82 22.25 -8.83
N THR A 233 -7.73 22.53 -7.52
CA THR A 233 -6.48 22.44 -6.78
C THR A 233 -5.96 21.01 -6.72
N TYR A 234 -6.84 20.02 -6.50
CA TYR A 234 -6.47 18.61 -6.59
C TYR A 234 -5.90 18.25 -7.96
N ARG A 235 -6.58 18.64 -9.05
CA ARG A 235 -6.07 18.41 -10.42
C ARG A 235 -4.72 19.08 -10.62
N LYS A 236 -4.53 20.33 -10.22
CA LYS A 236 -3.24 21.02 -10.31
C LYS A 236 -2.13 20.29 -9.54
N GLN A 237 -2.41 19.81 -8.33
CA GLN A 237 -1.44 19.02 -7.56
C GLN A 237 -1.11 17.68 -8.23
N MET A 238 -2.11 16.99 -8.75
CA MET A 238 -1.90 15.79 -9.57
C MET A 238 -1.23 16.10 -10.92
N MET A 239 -1.25 17.34 -11.41
CA MET A 239 -0.57 17.72 -12.66
C MET A 239 0.92 18.01 -12.49
N TYR A 240 1.30 18.59 -11.35
CA TYR A 240 2.60 19.22 -11.17
C TYR A 240 3.40 18.69 -9.97
N SER A 241 2.82 17.83 -9.14
CA SER A 241 3.58 17.25 -8.02
C SER A 241 4.64 16.27 -8.55
N PRO A 242 5.83 16.23 -7.94
CA PRO A 242 6.84 15.23 -8.26
C PRO A 242 6.32 13.79 -8.17
N GLY A 243 5.45 13.48 -7.20
CA GLY A 243 4.84 12.17 -7.03
C GLY A 243 3.85 11.76 -8.14
N ALA A 244 3.25 12.72 -8.85
CA ALA A 244 2.30 12.41 -9.93
C ALA A 244 2.97 11.73 -11.12
N ALA A 245 4.16 12.18 -11.51
CA ALA A 245 4.91 11.58 -12.62
C ALA A 245 5.23 10.11 -12.34
N VAL A 246 5.64 9.81 -11.11
CA VAL A 246 5.90 8.44 -10.63
C VAL A 246 4.61 7.60 -10.65
N PHE A 247 3.53 8.14 -10.10
CA PHE A 247 2.25 7.43 -10.07
C PHE A 247 1.74 7.08 -11.48
N TRP A 248 1.83 8.01 -12.44
CA TRP A 248 1.45 7.73 -13.83
C TRP A 248 2.40 6.75 -14.52
N GLY A 249 3.70 6.82 -14.24
CA GLY A 249 4.66 5.83 -14.71
C GLY A 249 4.34 4.43 -14.20
N ALA A 250 3.97 4.33 -12.92
CA ALA A 250 3.53 3.07 -12.33
C ALA A 250 2.20 2.58 -12.91
N LYS A 251 1.22 3.47 -13.12
CA LYS A 251 -0.06 3.13 -13.77
C LYS A 251 0.12 2.68 -15.21
N ALA A 252 1.09 3.23 -15.93
CA ALA A 252 1.48 2.74 -17.24
C ALA A 252 2.04 1.32 -17.15
N ALA A 253 2.92 1.03 -16.18
CA ALA A 253 3.43 -0.32 -15.94
C ALA A 253 2.29 -1.29 -15.60
N GLU A 254 1.44 -0.98 -14.62
CA GLU A 254 0.27 -1.80 -14.26
C GLU A 254 -0.62 -2.15 -15.47
N ALA A 255 -0.82 -1.19 -16.39
CA ALA A 255 -1.64 -1.39 -17.58
C ALA A 255 -0.98 -2.24 -18.68
N ILE A 256 0.35 -2.43 -18.64
CA ILE A 256 1.12 -3.17 -19.64
C ILE A 256 1.54 -4.51 -19.01
N THR A 257 0.58 -5.38 -18.73
CA THR A 257 0.76 -6.58 -17.90
C THR A 257 1.53 -7.71 -18.59
N ASP A 258 1.35 -7.89 -19.90
CA ASP A 258 1.90 -9.02 -20.66
C ASP A 258 3.44 -8.98 -20.81
N SER A 259 4.09 -7.83 -20.54
CA SER A 259 5.54 -7.65 -20.72
C SER A 259 6.35 -7.66 -19.42
N LEU A 260 5.72 -7.84 -18.26
CA LEU A 260 6.34 -7.62 -16.94
C LEU A 260 6.58 -8.90 -16.13
N GLY A 261 6.12 -10.06 -16.61
CA GLY A 261 6.27 -11.34 -15.90
C GLY A 261 5.27 -11.56 -14.75
N LYS A 262 4.99 -10.53 -13.94
CA LYS A 262 3.93 -10.49 -12.90
C LYS A 262 3.08 -9.22 -13.00
N ARG A 263 1.86 -9.29 -12.46
CA ARG A 263 0.94 -8.14 -12.39
C ARG A 263 1.25 -7.30 -11.15
N TRP A 264 1.43 -5.99 -11.33
CA TRP A 264 1.53 -5.06 -10.22
C TRP A 264 0.14 -4.61 -9.73
N VAL A 265 -0.02 -4.53 -8.42
CA VAL A 265 -1.10 -3.82 -7.73
C VAL A 265 -0.48 -2.62 -7.03
N LEU A 266 -1.01 -1.44 -7.32
CA LEU A 266 -0.50 -0.18 -6.79
C LEU A 266 -1.30 0.25 -5.55
N VAL A 267 -0.63 0.37 -4.41
CA VAL A 267 -1.25 0.85 -3.16
C VAL A 267 -0.67 2.21 -2.82
N ALA A 268 -1.51 3.25 -2.85
CA ALA A 268 -1.08 4.63 -2.67
C ALA A 268 -1.61 5.22 -1.38
N TYR A 269 -0.71 5.78 -0.57
CA TYR A 269 -1.01 6.47 0.67
C TYR A 269 -0.69 7.96 0.57
N ASP A 270 -1.57 8.79 1.11
CA ASP A 270 -1.32 10.22 1.29
C ASP A 270 -0.45 10.43 2.54
N TRP A 271 0.84 10.71 2.31
CA TRP A 271 1.86 10.84 3.34
C TRP A 271 1.46 11.78 4.50
N GLN A 272 0.72 12.85 4.22
CA GLN A 272 0.32 13.82 5.25
C GLN A 272 -0.55 13.20 6.35
N LYS A 273 -1.26 12.10 6.05
CA LYS A 273 -2.15 11.42 7.01
C LYS A 273 -1.45 10.32 7.81
N VAL A 274 -0.28 9.88 7.36
CA VAL A 274 0.36 8.67 7.88
C VAL A 274 1.68 8.92 8.59
N LYS A 275 2.13 10.19 8.64
CA LYS A 275 3.47 10.59 9.06
C LYS A 275 3.92 9.86 10.33
N ASP A 276 3.10 9.84 11.38
CA ASP A 276 3.46 9.28 12.69
C ASP A 276 2.97 7.85 12.93
N SER A 277 2.32 7.23 11.95
CA SER A 277 1.66 5.92 12.14
C SER A 277 2.16 4.82 11.22
N LEU A 278 3.16 5.06 10.35
CA LEU A 278 3.61 4.03 9.40
C LEU A 278 4.05 2.71 10.06
N LEU A 279 4.91 2.77 11.08
CA LEU A 279 5.36 1.54 11.75
C LEU A 279 4.21 0.88 12.52
N VAL A 280 3.35 1.68 13.15
CA VAL A 280 2.13 1.18 13.81
C VAL A 280 1.19 0.48 12.81
N TRP A 281 1.05 1.02 11.60
CA TRP A 281 0.24 0.40 10.55
C TRP A 281 0.89 -0.89 10.02
N ALA A 282 2.22 -0.94 9.98
CA ALA A 282 2.95 -2.17 9.68
C ALA A 282 2.68 -3.26 10.72
N GLU A 283 2.64 -2.90 12.01
CA GLU A 283 2.28 -3.83 13.10
C GLU A 283 0.83 -4.33 12.97
N TYR A 284 -0.09 -3.52 12.47
CA TYR A 284 -1.44 -3.94 12.09
C TYR A 284 -1.52 -4.70 10.76
N GLY A 285 -0.37 -4.96 10.14
CA GLY A 285 -0.23 -5.73 8.92
C GLY A 285 -0.76 -5.06 7.65
N GLU A 286 -0.93 -3.72 7.68
CA GLU A 286 -1.31 -2.92 6.50
C GLU A 286 -0.42 -3.19 5.29
N PHE A 287 0.86 -3.48 5.55
CA PHE A 287 1.90 -3.67 4.55
C PHE A 287 2.29 -5.14 4.36
N ALA A 288 1.51 -6.08 4.90
CA ALA A 288 1.86 -7.51 4.89
C ALA A 288 2.07 -8.10 3.49
N PHE A 289 1.47 -7.51 2.46
CA PHE A 289 1.59 -7.95 1.07
C PHE A 289 2.62 -7.15 0.26
N THR A 290 3.30 -6.18 0.86
CA THR A 290 4.22 -5.29 0.14
C THR A 290 5.40 -6.09 -0.42
N ASP A 291 5.67 -5.95 -1.71
CA ASP A 291 6.89 -6.50 -2.35
C ASP A 291 7.87 -5.38 -2.72
N LEU A 292 7.40 -4.14 -2.86
CA LEU A 292 8.22 -2.99 -3.18
C LEU A 292 7.66 -1.70 -2.57
N ILE A 293 8.54 -0.85 -2.03
CA ILE A 293 8.20 0.53 -1.68
C ILE A 293 8.84 1.46 -2.71
N ILE A 294 8.09 2.45 -3.20
CA ILE A 294 8.63 3.49 -4.09
C ILE A 294 8.83 4.78 -3.30
N ALA A 295 10.08 5.25 -3.31
CA ALA A 295 10.53 6.32 -2.44
C ALA A 295 9.89 7.67 -2.76
N SER A 296 9.65 8.41 -1.68
CA SER A 296 9.23 9.80 -1.70
C SER A 296 10.39 10.75 -2.05
N PRO A 297 10.15 11.84 -2.81
CA PRO A 297 11.10 12.94 -2.93
C PRO A 297 11.18 13.80 -1.66
N GLU A 298 10.20 13.68 -0.75
CA GLU A 298 10.17 14.42 0.50
C GLU A 298 11.12 13.77 1.52
N PRO A 299 12.15 14.49 2.05
CA PRO A 299 13.15 13.90 2.93
C PRO A 299 12.58 13.21 4.18
N ASP A 300 11.62 13.84 4.84
CA ASP A 300 10.93 13.28 6.01
C ASP A 300 10.23 11.95 5.69
N ALA A 301 9.62 11.85 4.50
CA ALA A 301 8.92 10.66 4.06
C ALA A 301 9.91 9.55 3.71
N LEU A 302 10.96 9.90 2.95
CA LEU A 302 12.04 9.00 2.59
C LEU A 302 12.66 8.33 3.82
N MET A 303 12.99 9.08 4.87
CA MET A 303 13.60 8.52 6.07
C MET A 303 12.71 7.52 6.80
N ARG A 304 11.38 7.70 6.76
CA ARG A 304 10.45 6.74 7.37
C ARG A 304 10.20 5.53 6.46
N GLN A 305 10.14 5.74 5.15
CA GLN A 305 10.06 4.65 4.18
C GLN A 305 11.31 3.75 4.23
N LEU A 306 12.50 4.30 4.46
CA LEU A 306 13.72 3.52 4.69
C LEU A 306 13.56 2.57 5.89
N ARG A 307 13.12 3.10 7.04
CA ARG A 307 12.87 2.27 8.24
C ARG A 307 11.78 1.22 8.02
N LEU A 308 10.72 1.60 7.30
CA LEU A 308 9.63 0.67 6.97
C LEU A 308 10.12 -0.44 6.03
N ALA A 309 10.90 -0.10 5.00
CA ALA A 309 11.49 -1.06 4.08
C ALA A 309 12.39 -2.06 4.81
N GLU A 310 13.25 -1.58 5.71
CA GLU A 310 14.07 -2.42 6.58
C GLU A 310 13.22 -3.31 7.50
N HIS A 311 12.18 -2.75 8.13
CA HIS A 311 11.28 -3.50 9.00
C HIS A 311 10.52 -4.62 8.27
N LEU A 312 10.09 -4.35 7.03
CA LEU A 312 9.37 -5.32 6.20
C LEU A 312 10.30 -6.28 5.43
N GLY A 313 11.58 -5.96 5.31
CA GLY A 313 12.53 -6.70 4.49
C GLY A 313 12.30 -6.59 2.98
N VAL A 314 11.75 -5.46 2.52
CA VAL A 314 11.38 -5.23 1.11
C VAL A 314 12.23 -4.15 0.45
N PRO A 315 12.51 -4.23 -0.86
CA PRO A 315 13.27 -3.20 -1.56
C PRO A 315 12.59 -1.82 -1.52
N LEU A 316 13.42 -0.77 -1.47
CA LEU A 316 13.04 0.63 -1.62
C LEU A 316 13.59 1.19 -2.93
N LEU A 317 12.70 1.50 -3.87
CA LEU A 317 13.03 2.05 -5.17
C LEU A 317 13.22 3.58 -5.13
N GLN A 318 14.42 4.04 -5.46
CA GLN A 318 14.79 5.45 -5.58
C GLN A 318 14.76 5.91 -7.04
N VAL A 319 13.76 6.74 -7.37
CA VAL A 319 13.63 7.37 -8.69
C VAL A 319 13.92 8.88 -8.70
N PHE A 320 13.97 9.51 -7.52
CA PHE A 320 14.28 10.95 -7.39
C PHE A 320 15.73 11.20 -6.99
N ASN A 321 16.29 10.32 -6.14
CA ASN A 321 17.59 10.51 -5.54
C ASN A 321 18.65 9.68 -6.27
N ASN A 322 19.82 10.27 -6.47
CA ASN A 322 21.02 9.63 -7.01
C ASN A 322 22.21 9.77 -6.04
N ASP A 323 21.94 9.93 -4.75
CA ASP A 323 22.97 10.02 -3.71
C ASP A 323 23.66 8.67 -3.51
N GLU A 324 24.98 8.65 -3.57
CA GLU A 324 25.79 7.45 -3.35
C GLU A 324 25.62 6.86 -1.94
N HIS A 325 25.29 7.68 -0.94
CA HIS A 325 25.02 7.21 0.41
C HIS A 325 23.74 6.37 0.47
N LEU A 326 22.73 6.69 -0.36
CA LEU A 326 21.51 5.90 -0.48
C LEU A 326 21.74 4.59 -1.22
N ALA A 327 22.68 4.54 -2.18
CA ALA A 327 23.10 3.28 -2.81
C ALA A 327 23.75 2.31 -1.81
N ALA A 328 24.43 2.84 -0.80
CA ALA A 328 25.06 2.03 0.23
C ALA A 328 24.09 1.49 1.29
N LEU A 329 22.81 1.84 1.26
CA LEU A 329 21.81 1.31 2.20
C LEU A 329 21.32 -0.08 1.75
N PRO A 330 21.05 -1.00 2.70
CA PRO A 330 20.43 -2.28 2.38
C PRO A 330 19.07 -2.06 1.73
N LEU A 331 18.65 -2.98 0.85
CA LEU A 331 17.34 -2.96 0.17
C LEU A 331 17.10 -1.76 -0.76
N SER A 332 18.03 -0.80 -0.86
CA SER A 332 17.89 0.39 -1.70
C SER A 332 18.20 0.08 -3.17
N ILE A 333 17.35 0.55 -4.08
CA ILE A 333 17.54 0.42 -5.54
C ILE A 333 17.60 1.81 -6.16
N LEU A 334 18.77 2.24 -6.62
CA LEU A 334 18.96 3.51 -7.33
C LEU A 334 18.92 3.30 -8.83
N MET A 335 17.85 3.79 -9.46
CA MET A 335 17.69 3.73 -10.91
C MET A 335 18.57 4.75 -11.64
N GLN A 336 18.85 5.87 -10.99
CA GLN A 336 19.72 6.91 -11.54
C GLN A 336 21.17 6.68 -11.11
N PRO A 337 22.14 6.90 -12.01
CA PRO A 337 23.54 6.82 -11.66
C PRO A 337 23.94 8.00 -10.75
N PRO A 338 24.62 7.73 -9.61
CA PRO A 338 25.25 8.77 -8.83
C PRO A 338 26.30 9.56 -9.60
N ALA A 339 26.54 10.81 -9.20
CA ALA A 339 27.46 11.72 -9.86
C ALA A 339 28.90 11.17 -10.00
N ILE A 340 29.34 10.31 -9.07
CA ILE A 340 30.65 9.66 -9.13
C ILE A 340 30.75 8.69 -10.33
N TYR A 341 29.67 7.98 -10.66
CA TYR A 341 29.64 7.08 -11.82
C TYR A 341 29.59 7.85 -13.15
N GLU A 342 29.00 9.05 -13.17
CA GLU A 342 29.12 9.97 -14.31
C GLU A 342 30.56 10.44 -14.51
N ALA A 343 31.25 10.84 -13.44
CA ALA A 343 32.65 11.24 -13.53
C ALA A 343 33.55 10.09 -14.00
N ARG A 344 33.33 8.87 -13.48
CA ARG A 344 34.05 7.68 -13.94
C ARG A 344 33.78 7.36 -15.41
N ALA A 345 32.52 7.37 -15.86
CA ALA A 345 32.20 7.12 -17.26
C ALA A 345 32.88 8.13 -18.20
N VAL A 346 32.93 9.41 -17.81
CA VAL A 346 33.66 10.45 -18.54
C VAL A 346 35.16 10.19 -18.53
N ALA A 347 35.75 9.86 -17.37
CA ALA A 347 37.18 9.59 -17.24
C ALA A 347 37.62 8.37 -18.04
N ASP A 348 36.85 7.27 -18.00
CA ASP A 348 37.09 6.06 -18.77
C ASP A 348 37.05 6.36 -20.27
N PHE A 349 36.02 7.08 -20.71
CA PHE A 349 35.87 7.48 -22.11
C PHE A 349 37.02 8.36 -22.60
N LEU A 350 37.42 9.37 -21.80
CA LEU A 350 38.54 10.25 -22.11
C LEU A 350 39.88 9.51 -22.14
N THR A 351 40.09 8.57 -21.21
CA THR A 351 41.30 7.74 -21.15
C THR A 351 41.39 6.82 -22.36
N GLN A 352 40.29 6.18 -22.76
CA GLN A 352 40.24 5.37 -23.99
C GLN A 352 40.54 6.20 -25.25
N LYS A 353 40.20 7.48 -25.26
CA LYS A 353 40.52 8.42 -26.35
C LYS A 353 41.93 9.04 -26.23
N MET A 354 42.69 8.70 -25.19
CA MET A 354 44.00 9.28 -24.87
C MET A 354 43.93 10.81 -24.67
N LYS A 355 42.89 11.30 -23.98
CA LYS A 355 42.60 12.73 -23.75
C LYS A 355 42.46 13.04 -22.26
N THR A 356 43.57 13.14 -21.52
CA THR A 356 43.56 13.32 -20.05
C THR A 356 43.72 14.78 -19.59
N GLN A 357 43.98 15.73 -20.50
CA GLN A 357 44.17 17.15 -20.19
C GLN A 357 43.09 18.02 -20.80
N GLY A 358 42.31 18.74 -19.98
CA GLY A 358 41.19 19.54 -20.50
C GLY A 358 40.79 20.74 -19.66
N ILE A 359 39.76 21.42 -20.16
CA ILE A 359 39.20 22.62 -19.54
C ILE A 359 37.70 22.39 -19.30
N LEU A 360 37.25 22.62 -18.07
CA LEU A 360 35.84 22.69 -17.72
C LEU A 360 35.35 24.14 -17.85
N LEU A 361 34.38 24.38 -18.70
CA LEU A 361 33.67 25.66 -18.82
C LEU A 361 32.34 25.56 -18.09
N TYR A 362 32.01 26.54 -17.27
CA TYR A 362 30.74 26.53 -16.53
C TYR A 362 30.17 27.93 -16.35
N THR A 363 28.85 28.02 -16.28
CA THR A 363 28.13 29.27 -16.02
C THR A 363 27.97 29.52 -14.52
N GLU A 364 27.59 30.74 -14.14
CA GLU A 364 27.52 31.15 -12.72
C GLU A 364 26.59 30.26 -11.87
N GLU A 365 25.52 29.74 -12.47
CA GLU A 365 24.57 28.86 -11.80
C GLU A 365 25.12 27.44 -11.53
N MET A 366 26.25 27.07 -12.13
CA MET A 366 26.83 25.71 -12.06
C MET A 366 28.09 25.65 -11.18
N VAL A 367 28.37 26.67 -10.35
CA VAL A 367 29.63 26.75 -9.57
C VAL A 367 29.83 25.55 -8.65
N ALA A 368 28.80 25.14 -7.91
CA ALA A 368 28.91 24.04 -6.95
C ALA A 368 29.11 22.69 -7.66
N GLU A 369 28.35 22.46 -8.74
CA GLU A 369 28.46 21.29 -9.60
C GLU A 369 29.83 21.21 -10.29
N ALA A 370 30.34 22.34 -10.76
CA ALA A 370 31.66 22.44 -11.40
C ALA A 370 32.78 22.07 -10.43
N GLN A 371 32.76 22.60 -9.20
CA GLN A 371 33.74 22.27 -8.15
C GLN A 371 33.74 20.77 -7.87
N LYS A 372 32.55 20.21 -7.59
CA LYS A 372 32.38 18.78 -7.35
C LYS A 372 32.86 17.94 -8.53
N LYS A 373 32.52 18.33 -9.77
CA LYS A 373 32.90 17.59 -10.98
C LYS A 373 34.40 17.60 -11.20
N VAL A 374 35.08 18.72 -10.96
CA VAL A 374 36.54 18.84 -11.06
C VAL A 374 37.22 17.91 -10.06
N GLU A 375 36.77 17.89 -8.80
CA GLU A 375 37.29 16.99 -7.78
C GLU A 375 37.13 15.52 -8.17
N GLN A 376 35.93 15.13 -8.62
CA GLN A 376 35.63 13.77 -9.04
C GLN A 376 36.47 13.33 -10.25
N LEU A 377 36.59 14.17 -11.29
CA LEU A 377 37.40 13.85 -12.47
C LEU A 377 38.88 13.75 -12.14
N ARG A 378 39.40 14.62 -11.27
CA ARG A 378 40.79 14.54 -10.80
C ARG A 378 41.06 13.27 -9.99
N ALA A 379 40.10 12.84 -9.17
CA ALA A 379 40.19 11.58 -8.43
C ALA A 379 40.26 10.36 -9.36
N GLU A 380 39.64 10.44 -10.53
CA GLU A 380 39.70 9.42 -11.60
C GLU A 380 40.91 9.65 -12.56
N GLY A 381 41.86 10.52 -12.22
CA GLY A 381 43.12 10.71 -12.96
C GLY A 381 43.07 11.71 -14.11
N ILE A 382 41.99 12.48 -14.27
CA ILE A 382 41.86 13.49 -15.32
C ILE A 382 42.43 14.84 -14.85
N ASN A 383 43.37 15.40 -15.61
CA ASN A 383 43.91 16.73 -15.37
C ASN A 383 42.99 17.79 -16.00
N ILE A 384 42.12 18.38 -15.18
CA ILE A 384 41.15 19.39 -15.62
C ILE A 384 41.32 20.71 -14.86
N THR A 385 41.23 21.82 -15.59
CA THR A 385 41.15 23.18 -15.04
C THR A 385 39.76 23.76 -15.28
N ALA A 386 39.25 24.59 -14.39
CA ALA A 386 37.89 25.13 -14.49
C ALA A 386 37.91 26.63 -14.78
N ARG A 387 37.01 27.09 -15.65
CA ARG A 387 36.80 28.49 -16.01
C ARG A 387 35.32 28.83 -15.94
N GLN A 388 35.01 29.81 -15.11
CA GLN A 388 33.66 30.36 -15.02
C GLN A 388 33.44 31.36 -16.15
N LEU A 389 32.26 31.32 -16.74
CA LEU A 389 31.78 32.29 -17.72
C LEU A 389 30.55 32.99 -17.15
N LYS A 390 30.62 34.31 -17.08
CA LYS A 390 29.54 35.15 -16.62
C LYS A 390 28.73 35.68 -17.80
N THR A 391 27.53 36.17 -17.51
CA THR A 391 26.68 36.78 -18.56
C THR A 391 27.37 37.99 -19.21
N GLU A 392 28.15 38.76 -18.43
CA GLU A 392 28.93 39.91 -18.90
C GLU A 392 30.11 39.53 -19.83
N ASP A 393 30.56 38.27 -19.78
CA ASP A 393 31.67 37.77 -20.60
C ASP A 393 31.22 37.41 -22.02
N LEU A 394 29.92 37.14 -22.23
CA LEU A 394 29.38 36.62 -23.49
C LEU A 394 29.70 37.48 -24.73
N PRO A 395 29.67 38.83 -24.68
CA PRO A 395 30.07 39.66 -25.82
C PRO A 395 31.53 39.46 -26.25
N ASN A 396 32.42 39.09 -25.32
CA ASN A 396 33.86 38.89 -25.53
C ASN A 396 34.26 37.41 -25.52
N LEU A 397 33.30 36.49 -25.62
CA LEU A 397 33.53 35.05 -25.43
C LEU A 397 34.66 34.52 -26.31
N SER A 398 34.70 34.86 -27.60
CA SER A 398 35.75 34.35 -28.50
C SER A 398 37.15 34.77 -28.06
N THR A 399 37.32 35.97 -27.48
CA THR A 399 38.61 36.45 -26.97
C THR A 399 39.03 35.65 -25.75
N LEU A 400 38.12 35.48 -24.79
CA LEU A 400 38.37 34.72 -23.57
C LEU A 400 38.70 33.25 -23.85
N LEU A 401 37.97 32.60 -24.76
CA LEU A 401 38.24 31.21 -25.13
C LEU A 401 39.63 31.05 -25.78
N ASN A 402 40.08 32.04 -26.56
CA ASN A 402 41.43 32.03 -27.11
C ASN A 402 42.49 32.21 -26.01
N GLU A 403 42.30 33.15 -25.09
CA GLU A 403 43.20 33.42 -23.96
C GLU A 403 43.34 32.21 -23.03
N TRP A 404 42.25 31.45 -22.84
CA TRP A 404 42.26 30.24 -22.02
C TRP A 404 42.86 29.02 -22.72
N GLY A 405 43.27 29.14 -24.00
CA GLY A 405 43.88 28.04 -24.74
C GLY A 405 42.88 26.93 -25.10
N ILE A 406 41.62 27.28 -25.36
CA ILE A 406 40.58 26.29 -25.69
C ILE A 406 40.96 25.45 -26.91
N ALA A 407 41.58 26.06 -27.92
CA ALA A 407 42.01 25.35 -29.13
C ALA A 407 43.16 24.35 -28.89
N SER A 408 43.95 24.52 -27.83
CA SER A 408 45.08 23.63 -27.50
C SER A 408 44.72 22.55 -26.47
N ALA A 409 43.58 22.67 -25.78
CA ALA A 409 43.09 21.65 -24.85
C ALA A 409 42.74 20.34 -25.58
N GLN A 410 43.04 19.19 -24.98
CA GLN A 410 42.71 17.89 -25.60
C GLN A 410 41.20 17.64 -25.61
N PHE A 411 40.51 18.11 -24.56
CA PHE A 411 39.06 18.15 -24.48
C PHE A 411 38.59 19.41 -23.73
N VAL A 412 37.34 19.78 -23.95
CA VAL A 412 36.61 20.79 -23.19
C VAL A 412 35.31 20.18 -22.70
N TYR A 413 34.98 20.40 -21.43
CA TYR A 413 33.73 19.97 -20.82
C TYR A 413 32.91 21.19 -20.41
N CYS A 414 31.78 21.41 -21.07
CA CYS A 414 30.82 22.45 -20.71
C CYS A 414 29.81 21.96 -19.68
N LEU A 415 29.57 22.76 -18.64
CA LEU A 415 28.48 22.61 -17.68
C LEU A 415 27.62 23.87 -17.71
N SER A 416 26.52 23.83 -18.45
CA SER A 416 25.53 24.91 -18.50
C SER A 416 24.20 24.41 -19.05
N ASN A 417 23.10 24.93 -18.50
CA ASN A 417 21.75 24.72 -19.04
C ASN A 417 21.28 25.91 -19.91
N SER A 418 22.13 26.92 -20.13
CA SER A 418 21.78 28.11 -20.90
C SER A 418 21.81 27.85 -22.40
N GLN A 419 20.67 28.04 -23.09
CA GLN A 419 20.57 27.97 -24.55
C GLN A 419 21.48 28.97 -25.26
N LEU A 420 21.64 30.17 -24.68
CA LEU A 420 22.53 31.19 -25.24
C LEU A 420 23.99 30.74 -25.16
N PHE A 421 24.39 30.19 -24.02
CA PHE A 421 25.73 29.66 -23.83
C PHE A 421 26.03 28.53 -24.80
N GLU A 422 25.12 27.56 -24.92
CA GLU A 422 25.20 26.49 -25.92
C GLU A 422 25.42 27.06 -27.32
N LYS A 423 24.54 27.95 -27.77
CA LYS A 423 24.61 28.52 -29.12
C LYS A 423 25.96 29.17 -29.39
N LEU A 424 26.48 29.95 -28.43
CA LEU A 424 27.74 30.66 -28.59
C LEU A 424 28.95 29.72 -28.60
N ILE A 425 28.98 28.71 -27.74
CA ILE A 425 30.05 27.70 -27.73
C ILE A 425 30.05 26.90 -29.02
N LEU A 426 28.89 26.43 -29.47
CA LEU A 426 28.78 25.65 -30.71
C LEU A 426 29.18 26.48 -31.93
N GLN A 427 28.77 27.75 -31.97
CA GLN A 427 29.17 28.69 -33.02
C GLN A 427 30.70 28.90 -33.01
N TYR A 428 31.32 29.07 -31.84
CA TYR A 428 32.78 29.20 -31.73
C TYR A 428 33.51 27.95 -32.24
N TRP A 429 33.06 26.75 -31.86
CA TRP A 429 33.65 25.49 -32.36
C TRP A 429 33.58 25.40 -33.89
N LYS A 430 32.43 25.80 -34.46
CA LYS A 430 32.20 25.81 -35.90
C LYS A 430 33.10 26.83 -36.61
N ASP A 431 33.12 28.08 -36.14
CA ASP A 431 33.85 29.19 -36.77
C ASP A 431 35.37 28.99 -36.73
N LYS A 432 35.87 28.31 -35.68
CA LYS A 432 37.29 27.98 -35.52
C LYS A 432 37.67 26.60 -36.06
N ALA A 433 36.72 25.84 -36.58
CA ALA A 433 36.91 24.47 -37.05
C ALA A 433 37.69 23.60 -36.04
N LEU A 434 37.29 23.67 -34.77
CA LEU A 434 37.99 22.97 -33.69
C LEU A 434 37.76 21.46 -33.77
N ASN A 435 38.84 20.70 -33.64
CA ASN A 435 38.84 19.23 -33.69
C ASN A 435 39.00 18.57 -32.30
N ASN A 436 39.20 19.36 -31.25
CA ASN A 436 39.29 18.83 -29.90
C ASN A 436 37.92 18.42 -29.38
N LEU A 437 37.93 17.48 -28.43
CA LEU A 437 36.72 16.81 -27.95
C LEU A 437 35.88 17.79 -27.11
N LEU A 438 34.60 17.94 -27.43
CA LEU A 438 33.66 18.78 -26.70
C LEU A 438 32.63 17.91 -25.96
N LEU A 439 32.73 17.84 -24.64
CA LEU A 439 31.75 17.19 -23.75
C LEU A 439 30.69 18.21 -23.31
N VAL A 440 29.42 17.86 -23.42
CA VAL A 440 28.29 18.73 -23.11
C VAL A 440 27.20 17.97 -22.36
N PRO A 441 26.32 18.64 -21.58
CA PRO A 441 25.25 17.97 -20.86
C PRO A 441 24.11 17.56 -21.81
N GLU A 442 23.32 16.59 -21.37
CA GLU A 442 22.13 16.11 -22.09
C GLU A 442 21.16 17.21 -22.52
N ALA A 443 21.02 18.27 -21.72
CA ALA A 443 20.12 19.38 -21.99
C ALA A 443 20.31 20.00 -23.38
N TRP A 444 21.54 19.99 -23.90
CA TRP A 444 21.85 20.55 -25.22
C TRP A 444 21.22 19.75 -26.37
N LEU A 445 20.92 18.46 -26.16
CA LEU A 445 20.14 17.66 -27.13
C LEU A 445 18.70 18.15 -27.25
N LEU A 446 18.14 18.69 -26.17
CA LEU A 446 16.73 19.05 -26.08
C LEU A 446 16.42 20.45 -26.64
N HIS A 447 17.43 21.30 -26.78
CA HIS A 447 17.26 22.67 -27.29
C HIS A 447 17.05 22.75 -28.81
N GLY A 448 17.53 21.75 -29.57
CA GLY A 448 17.12 21.54 -30.96
C GLY A 448 17.59 22.61 -31.96
N HIS A 449 18.69 23.30 -31.68
CA HIS A 449 19.15 24.43 -32.50
C HIS A 449 20.07 24.05 -33.67
N LEU A 450 20.64 22.84 -33.68
CA LEU A 450 21.53 22.39 -34.76
C LEU A 450 20.99 21.16 -35.48
N GLU A 451 21.16 21.14 -36.79
CA GLU A 451 20.86 20.00 -37.64
C GLU A 451 21.78 18.82 -37.31
N ALA A 452 21.24 17.60 -37.40
CA ALA A 452 21.98 16.36 -37.15
C ALA A 452 23.24 16.23 -38.03
N ALA A 453 23.21 16.77 -39.25
CA ALA A 453 24.36 16.82 -40.16
C ALA A 453 25.51 17.67 -39.60
N VAL A 454 25.20 18.84 -39.05
CA VAL A 454 26.19 19.73 -38.42
C VAL A 454 26.78 19.04 -37.19
N LEU A 455 25.94 18.52 -36.30
CA LEU A 455 26.37 17.81 -35.10
C LEU A 455 27.24 16.58 -35.44
N SER A 456 26.94 15.88 -36.53
CA SER A 456 27.72 14.71 -36.98
C SER A 456 29.15 15.07 -37.39
N SER A 457 29.36 16.29 -37.89
CA SER A 457 30.70 16.78 -38.30
C SER A 457 31.52 17.32 -37.14
N MET A 458 30.89 17.62 -36.00
CA MET A 458 31.56 18.21 -34.85
C MET A 458 32.08 17.13 -33.89
N PRO A 459 33.20 17.37 -33.18
CA PRO A 459 33.73 16.48 -32.15
C PRO A 459 32.94 16.59 -30.82
N ILE A 460 31.61 16.70 -30.89
CA ILE A 460 30.72 16.90 -29.76
C ILE A 460 30.18 15.57 -29.21
N TYR A 461 30.13 15.45 -27.90
CA TYR A 461 29.68 14.27 -27.16
C TYR A 461 28.78 14.70 -26.00
N PHE A 462 27.65 14.04 -25.84
CA PHE A 462 26.64 14.38 -24.84
C PHE A 462 26.67 13.39 -23.69
N ILE A 463 26.78 13.88 -22.46
CA ILE A 463 26.67 13.07 -21.25
C ILE A 463 25.19 13.02 -20.89
N ALA A 464 24.57 11.85 -21.07
CA ALA A 464 23.12 11.69 -21.13
C ALA A 464 22.61 10.56 -20.20
N PRO A 465 22.68 10.73 -18.87
CA PRO A 465 22.21 9.73 -17.90
C PRO A 465 20.73 9.37 -18.06
N HIS A 466 19.94 10.21 -18.74
CA HIS A 466 18.49 10.02 -18.94
C HIS A 466 18.13 9.79 -20.40
N PHE A 467 19.08 9.30 -21.21
CA PHE A 467 18.86 9.09 -22.63
C PHE A 467 17.70 8.13 -22.92
N CYS A 468 16.72 8.65 -23.66
CA CYS A 468 15.59 7.90 -24.22
C CYS A 468 15.70 7.91 -25.75
N PRO A 469 15.81 6.75 -26.42
CA PRO A 469 15.81 6.69 -27.88
C PRO A 469 14.48 7.20 -28.44
N PHE A 470 14.52 8.19 -29.34
CA PHE A 470 13.33 8.85 -29.94
C PHE A 470 12.40 7.93 -30.76
N ASN A 471 12.69 6.62 -30.86
CA ASN A 471 11.91 5.66 -31.65
C ASN A 471 11.78 4.32 -30.93
N THR A 472 11.35 4.36 -29.67
CA THR A 472 10.94 3.14 -28.98
C THR A 472 9.51 2.79 -29.43
N LYS A 473 9.30 1.57 -29.93
CA LYS A 473 7.94 0.98 -30.11
C LYS A 473 7.28 0.67 -28.74
N GLU A 474 7.70 1.35 -27.69
CA GLU A 474 7.30 1.08 -26.32
C GLU A 474 5.91 1.68 -26.08
N PRO A 475 4.94 0.90 -25.56
CA PRO A 475 3.59 1.39 -25.30
C PRO A 475 3.51 2.39 -24.14
N PHE A 476 4.62 2.64 -23.44
CA PHE A 476 4.71 3.54 -22.29
C PHE A 476 4.10 4.91 -22.57
N LEU A 477 4.52 5.58 -23.65
CA LEU A 477 4.11 6.97 -23.89
C LEU A 477 2.60 7.10 -24.11
N GLU A 478 2.00 6.14 -24.80
CA GLU A 478 0.56 6.08 -25.02
C GLU A 478 -0.19 5.87 -23.69
N LYS A 479 0.23 4.88 -22.89
CA LYS A 479 -0.42 4.56 -21.61
C LYS A 479 -0.22 5.67 -20.57
N PHE A 480 0.96 6.26 -20.52
CA PHE A 480 1.24 7.41 -19.66
C PHE A 480 0.31 8.58 -20.00
N ASN A 481 0.23 8.96 -21.28
CA ASN A 481 -0.64 10.05 -21.73
C ASN A 481 -2.11 9.77 -21.46
N TRP A 482 -2.54 8.51 -21.64
CA TRP A 482 -3.91 8.11 -21.32
C TRP A 482 -4.24 8.28 -19.84
N TRP A 483 -3.36 7.86 -18.94
CA TRP A 483 -3.57 8.01 -17.49
C TRP A 483 -3.49 9.46 -17.02
N ALA A 484 -2.52 10.22 -17.52
CA ALA A 484 -2.42 11.65 -17.26
C ALA A 484 -3.70 12.38 -17.71
N TYR A 485 -4.26 11.99 -18.86
CA TYR A 485 -5.50 12.57 -19.36
C TYR A 485 -6.69 12.18 -18.49
N ARG A 486 -6.84 10.89 -18.17
CA ARG A 486 -7.98 10.39 -17.40
C ARG A 486 -8.09 10.99 -16.00
N ILE A 487 -6.96 11.20 -15.33
CA ILE A 487 -6.92 11.65 -13.93
C ILE A 487 -6.80 13.18 -13.83
N ALA A 488 -5.90 13.76 -14.63
CA ALA A 488 -5.54 15.17 -14.52
C ALA A 488 -6.06 16.04 -15.69
N HIS A 489 -6.80 15.45 -16.64
CA HIS A 489 -7.30 16.13 -17.84
C HIS A 489 -6.18 16.79 -18.67
N ARG A 490 -4.98 16.21 -18.61
CA ARG A 490 -3.81 16.63 -19.38
C ARG A 490 -3.29 15.46 -20.20
N GLY A 491 -3.19 15.63 -21.52
CA GLY A 491 -2.60 14.65 -22.43
C GLY A 491 -1.59 15.31 -23.36
N ASN A 492 -0.95 14.52 -24.22
CA ASN A 492 0.02 14.96 -25.23
C ASN A 492 1.39 15.39 -24.69
N TYR A 493 1.84 14.81 -23.58
CA TYR A 493 3.25 14.85 -23.23
C TYR A 493 4.05 14.21 -24.37
N ARG A 494 4.90 15.02 -25.02
CA ARG A 494 5.90 14.54 -25.98
C ARG A 494 7.09 13.90 -25.25
N GLN A 495 7.41 14.42 -24.07
CA GLN A 495 8.44 13.91 -23.18
C GLN A 495 7.92 13.95 -21.74
N PRO A 496 7.43 12.82 -21.21
CA PRO A 496 7.18 12.63 -19.78
C PRO A 496 8.40 12.98 -18.92
N PRO A 497 8.20 13.36 -17.64
CA PRO A 497 9.31 13.55 -16.71
C PRO A 497 10.13 12.27 -16.55
N VAL A 498 11.44 12.41 -16.34
CA VAL A 498 12.37 11.27 -16.21
C VAL A 498 11.94 10.27 -15.14
N GLN A 499 11.37 10.74 -14.03
CA GLN A 499 10.91 9.88 -12.94
C GLN A 499 9.79 8.94 -13.36
N ALA A 500 8.96 9.31 -14.34
CA ALA A 500 7.94 8.44 -14.89
C ALA A 500 8.57 7.26 -15.65
N TYR A 501 9.59 7.54 -16.47
CA TYR A 501 10.35 6.52 -17.20
C TYR A 501 11.11 5.59 -16.24
N LEU A 502 11.81 6.17 -15.26
CA LEU A 502 12.55 5.40 -14.24
C LEU A 502 11.61 4.46 -13.46
N THR A 503 10.42 4.93 -13.10
CA THR A 503 9.42 4.10 -12.40
C THR A 503 8.90 2.98 -13.29
N TYR A 504 8.55 3.29 -14.53
CA TYR A 504 8.05 2.30 -15.48
C TYR A 504 9.09 1.20 -15.74
N ASP A 505 10.32 1.59 -16.04
CA ASP A 505 11.41 0.66 -16.28
C ASP A 505 11.72 -0.16 -15.03
N ALA A 506 11.75 0.46 -13.83
CA ALA A 506 11.98 -0.26 -12.59
C ALA A 506 10.94 -1.35 -12.33
N LEU A 507 9.64 -1.03 -12.44
CA LEU A 507 8.57 -2.01 -12.22
C LEU A 507 8.59 -3.13 -13.25
N ARG A 508 9.05 -2.85 -14.48
CA ARG A 508 9.26 -3.87 -15.50
C ARG A 508 10.41 -4.81 -15.17
N LEU A 509 11.56 -4.26 -14.81
CA LEU A 509 12.72 -5.04 -14.43
C LEU A 509 12.45 -5.89 -13.19
N LEU A 510 11.84 -5.27 -12.17
CA LEU A 510 11.52 -5.94 -10.90
C LEU A 510 10.38 -6.94 -11.05
N GLY A 511 9.39 -6.71 -11.92
CA GLY A 511 8.33 -7.68 -12.18
C GLY A 511 8.87 -9.02 -12.68
N HIS A 512 9.90 -8.98 -13.54
CA HIS A 512 10.61 -10.18 -13.99
C HIS A 512 11.52 -10.74 -12.90
N ALA A 513 12.32 -9.90 -12.25
CA ALA A 513 13.29 -10.34 -11.25
C ALA A 513 12.64 -10.98 -10.01
N LEU A 514 11.51 -10.44 -9.56
CA LEU A 514 10.73 -10.94 -8.41
C LEU A 514 9.77 -12.08 -8.79
N LYS A 515 9.80 -12.53 -10.04
CA LYS A 515 8.99 -13.66 -10.49
C LYS A 515 9.38 -14.94 -9.75
N ASP A 516 10.69 -15.20 -9.72
CA ASP A 516 11.27 -16.45 -9.23
C ASP A 516 11.61 -16.39 -7.72
N ASP A 517 11.95 -15.21 -7.20
CA ASP A 517 12.18 -14.97 -5.77
C ASP A 517 11.69 -13.59 -5.36
N ALA A 518 10.61 -13.54 -4.58
CA ALA A 518 10.02 -12.29 -4.12
C ALA A 518 10.87 -11.58 -3.04
N ALA A 519 11.76 -12.28 -2.34
CA ALA A 519 12.56 -11.68 -1.26
C ALA A 519 13.86 -11.08 -1.80
N THR A 520 14.59 -11.82 -2.64
CA THR A 520 15.93 -11.39 -3.10
C THR A 520 16.10 -11.35 -4.61
N GLY A 521 15.07 -11.69 -5.38
CA GLY A 521 15.14 -11.77 -6.84
C GLY A 521 15.59 -10.47 -7.51
N TRP A 522 15.27 -9.31 -6.92
CA TRP A 522 15.75 -8.00 -7.41
C TRP A 522 17.28 -7.87 -7.46
N LEU A 523 18.04 -8.63 -6.68
CA LEU A 523 19.50 -8.65 -6.74
C LEU A 523 20.04 -9.30 -8.02
N SER A 524 19.22 -10.10 -8.72
CA SER A 524 19.59 -10.70 -10.01
C SER A 524 19.83 -9.67 -11.11
N LEU A 525 19.31 -8.44 -10.95
CA LEU A 525 19.54 -7.34 -11.89
C LEU A 525 21.02 -6.92 -11.95
N ALA A 526 21.84 -7.28 -10.97
CA ALA A 526 23.25 -6.91 -10.94
C ALA A 526 24.06 -7.61 -12.04
N GLY A 527 24.83 -6.84 -12.80
CA GLY A 527 25.73 -7.34 -13.85
C GLY A 527 25.05 -7.64 -15.19
N GLU A 528 23.73 -7.56 -15.27
CA GLU A 528 22.98 -7.73 -16.52
C GLU A 528 22.66 -6.38 -17.16
N VAL A 529 22.74 -6.32 -18.49
CA VAL A 529 22.26 -5.18 -19.29
C VAL A 529 20.86 -5.51 -19.77
N PRO A 530 19.80 -4.87 -19.25
CA PRO A 530 18.45 -5.25 -19.59
C PRO A 530 18.13 -4.99 -21.07
N SER A 531 17.51 -5.96 -21.73
CA SER A 531 16.96 -5.80 -23.07
C SER A 531 15.48 -5.41 -22.95
N ALA A 532 15.12 -4.21 -23.42
CA ALA A 532 13.77 -3.63 -23.41
C ALA A 532 13.40 -2.76 -22.20
N THR A 533 14.11 -1.66 -22.06
CA THR A 533 13.77 -0.50 -21.23
C THR A 533 13.53 0.73 -22.10
N THR A 534 12.83 1.72 -21.57
CA THR A 534 12.59 3.02 -22.21
C THR A 534 13.83 3.91 -22.14
N LEU A 535 14.50 3.96 -20.98
CA LEU A 535 15.81 4.57 -20.81
C LEU A 535 16.89 3.52 -21.06
N ARG A 536 17.95 3.88 -21.80
CA ARG A 536 18.98 2.90 -22.16
C ARG A 536 20.40 3.43 -22.11
N PRO A 537 21.36 2.56 -21.75
CA PRO A 537 21.25 1.29 -21.02
C PRO A 537 21.31 1.47 -19.49
N TYR A 538 20.86 0.44 -18.77
CA TYR A 538 21.12 0.27 -17.34
C TYR A 538 22.26 -0.74 -17.15
N LEU A 539 23.10 -0.51 -16.15
CA LEU A 539 24.06 -1.51 -15.66
C LEU A 539 24.08 -1.46 -14.13
N PHE A 540 23.34 -2.37 -13.51
CA PHE A 540 23.27 -2.39 -12.06
C PHE A 540 24.47 -3.09 -11.44
N LYS A 541 24.94 -2.54 -10.33
CA LYS A 541 25.97 -3.13 -9.49
C LYS A 541 25.43 -3.30 -8.07
N LYS A 542 25.76 -4.43 -7.46
CA LYS A 542 25.48 -4.68 -6.05
C LYS A 542 26.52 -3.97 -5.18
N GLU A 543 26.06 -3.15 -4.26
CA GLU A 543 26.89 -2.50 -3.25
C GLU A 543 27.17 -3.44 -2.07
N LYS A 544 28.25 -3.17 -1.32
CA LYS A 544 28.73 -4.06 -0.24
C LYS A 544 27.67 -4.39 0.82
N LYS A 545 26.80 -3.43 1.12
CA LYS A 545 25.71 -3.55 2.11
C LYS A 545 24.40 -4.07 1.52
N GLY A 546 24.41 -4.51 0.27
CA GLY A 546 23.28 -5.17 -0.37
C GLY A 546 22.36 -4.27 -1.19
N GLY A 547 22.60 -2.95 -1.27
CA GLY A 547 21.89 -2.07 -2.21
C GLY A 547 22.26 -2.34 -3.68
N LEU A 548 21.43 -1.84 -4.60
CA LEU A 548 21.63 -1.94 -6.03
C LEU A 548 21.69 -0.53 -6.64
N VAL A 549 22.72 -0.27 -7.43
CA VAL A 549 22.93 1.06 -8.03
C VAL A 549 23.15 0.93 -9.53
N ASN A 550 22.45 1.74 -10.32
CA ASN A 550 22.77 1.90 -11.73
C ASN A 550 24.12 2.62 -11.85
N THR A 551 25.05 2.03 -12.58
CA THR A 551 26.40 2.55 -12.77
C THR A 551 26.65 3.08 -14.17
N PHE A 552 25.70 2.86 -15.09
CA PHE A 552 25.88 3.25 -16.48
C PHE A 552 25.47 4.70 -16.72
N VAL A 553 26.35 5.44 -17.41
CA VAL A 553 26.07 6.77 -17.93
C VAL A 553 26.33 6.77 -19.44
N PRO A 554 25.30 6.93 -20.28
CA PRO A 554 25.46 7.06 -21.72
C PRO A 554 26.27 8.30 -22.10
N ILE A 555 27.25 8.10 -22.98
CA ILE A 555 27.90 9.17 -23.74
C ILE A 555 27.45 9.02 -25.18
N LEU A 556 26.83 10.06 -25.72
CA LEU A 556 26.20 10.03 -27.03
C LEU A 556 26.97 10.85 -28.05
N LYS A 557 26.89 10.46 -29.32
CA LYS A 557 27.41 11.21 -30.46
C LYS A 557 26.47 11.09 -31.65
N TYR A 558 26.38 12.13 -32.46
CA TYR A 558 25.80 12.02 -33.80
C TYR A 558 26.81 11.41 -34.75
N GLU A 559 26.47 10.27 -35.34
CA GLU A 559 27.24 9.60 -36.39
C GLU A 559 26.31 9.27 -37.54
N ALA A 560 26.66 9.73 -38.75
CA ALA A 560 25.80 9.63 -39.94
C ALA A 560 24.36 10.10 -39.66
N GLU A 561 24.24 11.28 -39.03
CA GLU A 561 22.97 11.94 -38.68
C GLU A 561 22.10 11.17 -37.67
N LYS A 562 22.65 10.13 -37.03
CA LYS A 562 21.96 9.32 -36.03
C LYS A 562 22.68 9.42 -34.70
N ILE A 563 21.92 9.58 -33.62
CA ILE A 563 22.46 9.53 -32.27
C ILE A 563 22.83 8.09 -31.90
N GLN A 564 24.05 7.90 -31.41
CA GLN A 564 24.58 6.61 -30.98
C GLN A 564 25.23 6.74 -29.60
N ILE A 565 25.14 5.68 -28.80
CA ILE A 565 25.91 5.56 -27.55
C ILE A 565 27.32 5.08 -27.92
N VAL A 566 28.34 5.85 -27.57
CA VAL A 566 29.74 5.58 -27.93
C VAL A 566 30.55 4.89 -26.83
N ASN A 567 29.94 4.67 -25.66
CA ASN A 567 30.56 4.00 -24.52
C ASN A 567 29.73 2.78 -24.06
N TYR A 568 29.13 2.02 -24.99
CA TYR A 568 28.36 0.82 -24.64
C TYR A 568 29.18 -0.09 -23.71
N PRO A 569 28.55 -0.69 -22.68
CA PRO A 569 29.25 -1.64 -21.83
C PRO A 569 29.60 -2.86 -22.69
N VAL A 570 30.89 -3.11 -22.84
CA VAL A 570 31.39 -4.32 -23.51
C VAL A 570 30.98 -5.49 -22.62
N LYS A 571 30.26 -6.47 -23.18
CA LYS A 571 30.07 -7.76 -22.48
C LYS A 571 31.46 -8.36 -22.30
N ASN A 572 31.94 -8.41 -21.06
CA ASN A 572 33.09 -9.22 -20.69
C ASN A 572 32.75 -10.70 -20.85
#